data_AF-C4XUM8-F1
#
_entry.id   AF-C4XUM8-F1
#
_cell.length_a   1.000
_cell.length_b   1.000
_cell.length_c   1.000
_cell.angle_alpha   90.00
_cell.angle_beta   90.00
_cell.angle_gamma   90.00
#
_symmetry.space_group_name_H-M   'P 1'
#
loop_
_entity.id
_entity.type
_entity.pdbx_description
1 polymer ?
#
loop_
_entity_poly.entity_id
_entity_poly.type
_entity_poly.pdbx_seq_one_letter_code
_entity_poly.pdbx_strand_id
1 'polypeptide(L)'
;MQDVKDALRRFIAGHLEEAAARKGRVVTVTDDLYILGEQLLDSLEFLNLLMAVEQRFQLEVDFSDRDIAEVTRFGALVDAFAATAGQGG
;
A
#
# COMPACT_ATOMS: atom_id res chain seq x y z
N MET A 1 10.48 -3.22 -14.47
CA MET A 1 9.29 -3.64 -13.69
C MET A 1 9.64 -4.04 -12.27
N GLN A 2 10.72 -4.79 -12.03
CA GLN A 2 11.19 -5.17 -10.70
C GLN A 2 11.54 -3.95 -9.81
N ASP A 3 12.22 -2.93 -10.37
CA ASP A 3 12.57 -1.70 -9.65
C ASP A 3 11.36 -0.88 -9.16
N VAL A 4 10.26 -0.85 -9.93
CA VAL A 4 9.05 -0.11 -9.55
C VAL A 4 8.33 -0.82 -8.42
N LYS A 5 8.23 -2.15 -8.48
CA LYS A 5 7.63 -2.96 -7.42
C LYS A 5 8.40 -2.84 -6.11
N ASP A 6 9.73 -2.90 -6.16
CA ASP A 6 10.57 -2.69 -4.98
C ASP A 6 10.45 -1.28 -4.41
N ALA A 7 10.37 -0.26 -5.27
CA ALA A 7 10.15 1.13 -4.84
C ALA A 7 8.78 1.34 -4.19
N LEU A 8 7.70 0.79 -4.78
CA LEU A 8 6.36 0.78 -4.20
C LEU A 8 6.35 0.12 -2.83
N ARG A 9 6.95 -1.07 -2.74
CA ARG A 9 7.05 -1.83 -1.49
C ARG A 9 7.72 -1.01 -0.40
N ARG A 10 8.88 -0.41 -0.68
CA ARG A 10 9.61 0.43 0.29
C ARG A 10 8.83 1.67 0.70
N PHE A 11 8.17 2.33 -0.25
CA PHE A 11 7.38 3.54 0.02
C PHE A 11 6.20 3.23 0.95
N ILE A 12 5.41 2.21 0.62
CA ILE A 12 4.24 1.80 1.40
C ILE A 12 4.68 1.29 2.77
N ALA A 13 5.72 0.43 2.83
CA ALA A 13 6.25 -0.07 4.09
C ALA A 13 6.71 1.07 5.02
N GLY A 14 7.43 2.05 4.50
CA GLY A 14 7.87 3.21 5.28
C GLY A 14 6.71 4.02 5.85
N HIS A 15 5.61 4.19 5.08
CA HIS A 15 4.40 4.84 5.60
C HIS A 15 3.75 4.05 6.75
N LEU A 16 3.70 2.71 6.62
CA LEU A 16 3.14 1.85 7.67
C LEU A 16 4.01 1.85 8.93
N GLU A 17 5.32 1.81 8.77
CA GLU A 17 6.29 1.89 9.87
C GLU A 17 6.21 3.24 10.59
N GLU A 18 6.10 4.34 9.86
CA GLU A 18 5.90 5.67 10.44
C GLU A 18 4.57 5.75 11.19
N ALA A 19 3.47 5.28 10.59
CA ALA A 19 2.17 5.28 11.24
C ALA A 19 2.16 4.43 12.52
N ALA A 20 2.81 3.26 12.50
CA ALA A 20 3.00 2.44 13.69
C ALA A 20 3.82 3.17 14.77
N ALA A 21 4.93 3.82 14.37
CA ALA A 21 5.80 4.55 15.28
C ALA A 21 5.07 5.72 15.96
N ARG A 22 4.23 6.47 15.23
CA ARG A 22 3.37 7.53 15.80
C ARG A 22 2.40 7.00 16.86
N LYS A 23 2.02 5.73 16.76
CA LYS A 23 1.16 5.02 17.73
C LYS A 23 1.98 4.30 18.82
N GLY A 24 3.30 4.50 18.87
CA GLY A 24 4.20 3.85 19.83
C GLY A 24 4.37 2.35 19.60
N ARG A 25 4.10 1.87 18.37
CA ARG A 25 4.17 0.46 17.98
C ARG A 25 5.32 0.25 17.00
N VAL A 26 5.88 -0.96 17.03
CA VAL A 26 6.77 -1.45 15.98
C VAL A 26 5.98 -2.48 15.17
N VAL A 27 6.01 -2.36 13.85
CA VAL A 27 5.38 -3.30 12.93
C VAL A 27 6.43 -3.94 12.06
N THR A 28 6.29 -5.24 11.80
CA THR A 28 7.06 -5.90 10.75
C THR A 28 6.19 -5.99 9.52
N VAL A 29 6.60 -5.32 8.43
CA VAL A 29 5.82 -5.30 7.19
C VAL A 29 6.09 -6.58 6.39
N THR A 30 5.09 -7.47 6.36
CA THR A 30 5.08 -8.72 5.58
C THR A 30 3.98 -8.69 4.53
N ASP A 31 4.06 -9.55 3.51
CA ASP A 31 3.05 -9.60 2.46
C ASP A 31 1.64 -9.93 2.97
N ASP A 32 1.55 -10.71 4.05
CA ASP A 32 0.27 -11.07 4.68
C ASP A 32 -0.26 -10.03 5.68
N LEU A 33 0.42 -8.89 5.83
CA LEU A 33 0.00 -7.85 6.76
C LEU A 33 -1.32 -7.21 6.33
N TYR A 34 -2.32 -7.24 7.22
CA TYR A 34 -3.59 -6.54 7.04
C TYR A 34 -3.50 -5.11 7.58
N ILE A 35 -3.50 -4.14 6.65
CA ILE A 35 -3.27 -2.72 6.92
C ILE A 35 -4.36 -2.12 7.83
N LEU A 36 -5.63 -2.45 7.57
CA LEU A 36 -6.75 -2.00 8.39
C LEU A 36 -6.99 -2.90 9.62
N GLY A 37 -6.71 -4.21 9.49
CA GLY A 37 -7.00 -5.20 10.54
C GLY A 37 -6.14 -5.03 11.78
N GLU A 38 -4.87 -4.68 11.61
CA GLU A 38 -3.93 -4.48 12.72
C GLU A 38 -4.07 -3.11 13.41
N GLN A 39 -5.08 -2.32 13.03
CA GLN A 39 -5.27 -0.92 13.43
C GLN A 39 -4.05 -0.03 13.15
N LEU A 40 -3.26 -0.41 12.13
CA LEU A 40 -2.09 0.37 11.71
C LEU A 40 -2.55 1.69 11.10
N LEU A 41 -3.51 1.61 10.19
CA LEU A 41 -4.19 2.76 9.59
C LEU A 41 -5.70 2.64 9.84
N ASP A 42 -6.36 3.77 10.06
CA ASP A 42 -7.80 3.85 9.87
C ASP A 42 -8.15 3.98 8.38
N SER A 43 -9.45 3.95 8.05
CA SER A 43 -9.91 4.02 6.66
C SER A 43 -9.52 5.32 5.95
N LEU A 44 -9.41 6.45 6.67
CA LEU A 44 -9.01 7.72 6.09
C LEU A 44 -7.49 7.77 5.87
N GLU A 45 -6.71 7.31 6.84
CA GLU A 45 -5.27 7.13 6.72
C GLU A 45 -4.92 6.18 5.56
N PHE A 46 -5.71 5.13 5.35
CA PHE A 46 -5.55 4.21 4.22
C PHE A 46 -5.85 4.88 2.87
N LEU A 47 -6.94 5.63 2.74
CA LEU A 47 -7.22 6.40 1.52
C LEU A 47 -6.11 7.42 1.22
N ASN A 48 -5.58 8.08 2.25
CA ASN A 48 -4.44 8.99 2.10
C ASN A 48 -3.19 8.27 1.60
N LEU A 49 -2.92 7.05 2.10
CA LEU A 49 -1.83 6.21 1.60
C LEU A 49 -2.02 5.88 0.11
N LEU A 50 -3.23 5.48 -0.32
CA LEU A 50 -3.51 5.19 -1.74
C LEU A 50 -3.22 6.40 -2.61
N MET A 51 -3.78 7.57 -2.26
CA MET A 51 -3.54 8.81 -2.99
C MET A 51 -2.06 9.21 -3.01
N ALA A 52 -1.33 9.01 -1.90
CA ALA A 52 0.10 9.30 -1.84
C ALA A 52 0.91 8.40 -2.78
N VAL A 53 0.55 7.12 -2.90
CA VAL A 53 1.18 6.20 -3.86
C VAL A 53 0.88 6.63 -5.29
N GLU A 54 -0.38 6.88 -5.63
CA GLU A 54 -0.80 7.34 -6.96
C GLU A 54 -0.06 8.59 -7.40
N GLN A 55 -0.02 9.63 -6.53
CA GLN A 55 0.70 10.87 -6.81
C GLN A 55 2.21 10.65 -6.94
N ARG A 56 2.81 9.84 -6.07
CA ARG A 56 4.27 9.63 -6.03
C ARG A 56 4.79 8.88 -7.25
N PHE A 57 4.01 7.94 -7.75
CA PHE A 57 4.39 7.07 -8.86
C PHE A 57 3.67 7.42 -10.18
N GLN A 58 2.81 8.45 -10.17
CA GLN A 58 1.96 8.84 -11.31
C GLN A 58 1.14 7.67 -11.87
N LEU A 59 0.54 6.91 -10.95
CA LEU A 59 -0.31 5.77 -11.25
C LEU A 59 -1.76 6.12 -10.93
N GLU A 60 -2.69 5.51 -11.64
CA GLU A 60 -4.13 5.56 -11.32
C GLU A 60 -4.59 4.11 -11.20
N VAL A 61 -4.91 3.68 -9.97
CA VAL A 61 -5.32 2.29 -9.72
C VAL A 61 -6.81 2.22 -9.51
N ASP A 62 -7.47 1.52 -10.42
CA ASP A 62 -8.88 1.19 -10.22
C ASP A 62 -9.03 -0.01 -9.29
N PHE A 63 -9.65 0.25 -8.13
CA PHE A 63 -10.00 -0.76 -7.14
C PHE A 63 -11.49 -1.16 -7.21
N SER A 64 -12.28 -0.62 -8.14
CA SER A 64 -13.75 -0.80 -8.18
C SER A 64 -14.19 -2.25 -8.33
N ASP A 65 -13.42 -3.08 -9.04
CA ASP A 65 -13.70 -4.51 -9.23
C ASP A 65 -12.94 -5.41 -8.24
N ARG A 66 -12.26 -4.85 -7.24
CA ARG A 66 -11.44 -5.61 -6.28
C ARG A 66 -12.12 -5.70 -4.92
N ASP A 67 -11.94 -6.84 -4.26
CA ASP A 67 -12.37 -6.99 -2.87
C ASP A 67 -11.47 -6.12 -1.95
N ILE A 68 -12.10 -5.25 -1.16
CA ILE A 68 -11.41 -4.38 -0.20
C ILE A 68 -10.59 -5.20 0.80
N ALA A 69 -11.07 -6.37 1.21
CA ALA A 69 -10.35 -7.25 2.12
C ALA A 69 -9.04 -7.79 1.50
N GLU A 70 -9.01 -7.97 0.18
CA GLU A 70 -7.79 -8.36 -0.52
C GLU A 70 -6.85 -7.17 -0.72
N VAL A 71 -7.36 -6.00 -1.11
CA VAL A 71 -6.56 -4.77 -1.34
C VAL A 71 -5.95 -4.22 -0.05
N THR A 72 -6.53 -4.52 1.11
CA THR A 72 -6.01 -4.08 2.41
C THR A 72 -4.88 -4.97 2.93
N ARG A 73 -4.51 -6.03 2.21
CA ARG A 73 -3.32 -6.82 2.47
C ARG A 73 -2.12 -6.20 1.75
N PHE A 74 -0.99 -6.02 2.46
CA PHE A 74 0.19 -5.32 1.95
C PHE A 74 0.72 -5.88 0.61
N GLY A 75 0.89 -7.20 0.50
CA GLY A 75 1.40 -7.82 -0.73
C GLY A 75 0.46 -7.58 -1.92
N ALA A 76 -0.84 -7.79 -1.71
CA ALA A 76 -1.87 -7.58 -2.74
C ALA A 76 -1.97 -6.11 -3.16
N LEU A 77 -1.80 -5.16 -2.23
CA LEU A 77 -1.75 -3.73 -2.54
C LEU A 77 -0.57 -3.39 -3.44
N VAL A 78 0.63 -3.86 -3.07
CA VAL A 78 1.84 -3.67 -3.87
C VAL A 78 1.67 -4.27 -5.27
N ASP A 79 1.10 -5.46 -5.37
CA ASP A 79 0.83 -6.13 -6.64
C ASP A 79 -0.19 -5.37 -7.49
N ALA A 80 -1.23 -4.79 -6.88
CA ALA A 80 -2.21 -3.97 -7.59
C ALA A 80 -1.56 -2.75 -8.25
N PHE A 81 -0.76 -1.98 -7.51
CA PHE A 81 -0.03 -0.83 -8.05
C PHE A 81 1.03 -1.23 -9.08
N ALA A 82 1.77 -2.32 -8.83
CA ALA A 82 2.79 -2.80 -9.76
C ALA A 82 2.19 -3.29 -11.09
N ALA A 83 1.00 -3.90 -11.05
CA ALA A 83 0.28 -4.31 -12.26
C ALA A 83 -0.12 -3.09 -13.11
N THR A 84 -0.64 -2.03 -12.49
CA THR A 84 -0.98 -0.78 -13.19
C THR A 84 0.25 -0.12 -13.80
N ALA A 85 1.36 -0.07 -13.07
CA ALA A 85 2.62 0.49 -13.59
C ALA A 85 3.17 -0.26 -14.81
N GLY A 86 2.81 -1.54 -14.98
CA GLY A 86 3.18 -2.35 -16.15
C GLY A 86 2.25 -2.18 -17.36
N GLN A 87 1.06 -1.59 -17.19
CA GLN A 87 0.07 -1.39 -18.27
C GLN A 87 0.14 -0.01 -18.93
N GLY A 88 0.87 0.95 -18.34
CA GLY A 88 1.05 2.30 -18.87
C GLY A 88 2.30 2.51 -19.73
N GLY A 89 2.88 1.45 -20.31
CA GLY A 89 4.09 1.47 -21.15
C GLY A 89 3.83 1.09 -22.60
#